data_AF-A0A100XXN4-F1
#
_entry.id   AF-A0A100XXN4-F1
#
_cell.length_a   1.000
_cell.length_b   1.000
_cell.length_c   1.000
_cell.angle_alpha   90.00
_cell.angle_beta   90.00
_cell.angle_gamma   90.00
#
_symmetry.space_group_name_H-M   'P 1'
#
loop_
_entity.id
_entity.type
_entity.pdbx_description
1 polymer ?
#
loop_
_entity_poly.entity_id
_entity_poly.type
_entity_poly.pdbx_seq_one_letter_code
_entity_poly.pdbx_strand_id
1 'polypeptide(L)'
;MKNVLVVVTVIMILGLAIAPISAEVAWINSANTVIVLPTTKIVNGTPLHIGEDAISGSRLGAFLVLQGITIGKYTSVASVPVEYHSVLIPDENQVYLLNEEDMPDVGINVSDQPVGDVVVVQVNFSRVGFNLSRGSVEFLDRSVEVTFNENTTPLDVGEDYKIVSTTVDGKDTMFLYSHEAADSKLTSLGDSITVGGWKLKPLDININASKMLVELTYPSGIIKTKAMARSRYYIMYLTADGEEDFEEYDSYPVSRLNELFEAGADKVFLFSPTDFFIGVSGSKTVIYSYEYYEKVGRYQDGDIYSDQWVWDIDPEHGLYTLYLHVDGEGFPRVFVAPGQSLSIPTGWNLSIVPFFAKNAQGDIVGVSGYRFVRRVSVAKQVSITAPKVQATEDVYSLIINDTQLTALPSDKNVIIVGGWVSNSAWALLERVYGEDVVDSIKREILRNGYVVKDLPNPNNSRYRVIILAGRTHVETGKAVEEFMASQ
;
A
#
# COMPACT_ATOMS: atom_id res chain seq x y z
N MET A 1 -14.66 9.16 -47.47
CA MET A 1 -14.15 7.81 -47.22
C MET A 1 -14.38 7.49 -45.75
N LYS A 2 -15.44 6.72 -45.51
CA LYS A 2 -15.84 6.17 -44.20
C LYS A 2 -15.12 4.84 -44.01
N ASN A 3 -14.84 4.52 -42.75
CA ASN A 3 -14.55 3.19 -42.19
C ASN A 3 -13.20 2.57 -42.56
N VAL A 4 -12.26 2.50 -41.61
CA VAL A 4 -11.59 1.27 -41.11
C VAL A 4 -10.72 1.70 -39.91
N LEU A 5 -11.29 1.77 -38.71
CA LEU A 5 -10.55 1.61 -37.44
C LEU A 5 -11.53 1.40 -36.26
N VAL A 6 -12.41 0.41 -36.37
CA VAL A 6 -13.29 -0.06 -35.27
C VAL A 6 -13.28 -1.60 -35.22
N VAL A 7 -12.09 -2.21 -35.26
CA VAL A 7 -11.96 -3.69 -35.26
C VAL A 7 -11.00 -4.22 -34.18
N VAL A 8 -10.69 -3.45 -33.14
CA VAL A 8 -9.91 -3.96 -31.99
C VAL A 8 -10.72 -4.00 -30.68
N THR A 9 -12.02 -3.68 -30.72
CA THR A 9 -12.82 -3.59 -29.48
C THR A 9 -14.19 -4.27 -29.56
N VAL A 10 -14.37 -5.25 -30.46
CA VAL A 10 -15.64 -6.03 -30.58
C VAL A 10 -15.42 -7.55 -30.71
N ILE A 11 -14.25 -8.09 -30.32
CA ILE A 11 -14.08 -9.54 -30.08
C ILE A 11 -13.68 -9.74 -28.62
N MET A 12 -14.52 -9.29 -27.69
CA MET A 12 -14.36 -9.67 -26.28
C MET A 12 -15.68 -9.92 -25.55
N ILE A 13 -16.82 -9.98 -26.25
CA ILE A 13 -18.10 -10.37 -25.63
C ILE A 13 -18.98 -11.04 -26.70
N LEU A 14 -18.75 -12.33 -26.97
CA LEU A 14 -19.82 -13.32 -27.12
C LEU A 14 -19.26 -14.72 -27.32
N GLY A 15 -19.69 -15.65 -26.47
CA GLY A 15 -19.80 -17.06 -26.82
C GLY A 15 -18.54 -17.90 -26.59
N LEU A 16 -18.35 -18.32 -25.34
CA LEU A 16 -18.18 -19.74 -25.02
C LEU A 16 -18.56 -19.91 -23.56
N ALA A 17 -19.88 -20.03 -23.33
CA ALA A 17 -20.36 -20.89 -22.27
C ALA A 17 -19.89 -22.32 -22.62
N ILE A 18 -18.68 -22.65 -22.19
CA ILE A 18 -18.26 -24.04 -22.08
C ILE A 18 -18.81 -24.47 -20.73
N ALA A 19 -19.85 -25.29 -20.76
CA ALA A 19 -20.19 -26.14 -19.64
C ALA A 19 -18.90 -26.80 -19.09
N PRO A 20 -18.77 -27.07 -17.78
CA PRO A 20 -17.62 -27.80 -17.27
C PRO A 20 -17.73 -29.22 -17.81
N ILE A 21 -17.11 -29.47 -18.96
CA ILE A 21 -17.00 -30.78 -19.54
C ILE A 21 -15.57 -31.24 -19.30
N SER A 22 -15.53 -32.46 -18.76
CA SER A 22 -14.41 -33.37 -18.63
C SER A 22 -13.37 -33.01 -17.57
N ALA A 23 -13.29 -33.91 -16.58
CA ALA A 23 -12.18 -34.07 -15.67
C ALA A 23 -10.84 -33.76 -16.34
N GLU A 24 -10.10 -32.79 -15.80
CA GLU A 24 -8.68 -32.63 -16.09
C GLU A 24 -8.01 -33.98 -15.87
N VAL A 25 -7.56 -34.61 -16.96
CA VAL A 25 -6.52 -35.63 -16.89
C VAL A 25 -5.31 -34.89 -16.33
N ALA A 26 -4.79 -35.30 -15.17
CA ALA A 26 -3.60 -34.67 -14.62
C ALA A 26 -2.46 -34.78 -15.66
N TRP A 27 -2.01 -33.65 -16.21
CA TRP A 27 -0.90 -33.58 -17.17
C TRP A 27 0.30 -34.37 -16.64
N ILE A 28 0.74 -35.40 -17.36
CA ILE A 28 1.75 -36.35 -16.86
C ILE A 28 3.13 -35.69 -16.88
N ASN A 29 3.70 -35.44 -15.71
CA ASN A 29 5.07 -34.93 -15.55
C ASN A 29 5.76 -35.59 -14.35
N SER A 30 7.01 -35.23 -14.09
CA SER A 30 7.78 -35.85 -13.02
C SER A 30 7.30 -35.49 -11.60
N ALA A 31 6.54 -34.40 -11.42
CA ALA A 31 6.01 -34.03 -10.10
C ALA A 31 4.82 -34.90 -9.68
N ASN A 32 4.07 -35.45 -10.63
CA ASN A 32 2.84 -36.22 -10.37
C ASN A 32 2.89 -37.66 -10.88
N THR A 33 4.08 -38.20 -11.15
CA THR A 33 4.27 -39.56 -11.70
C THR A 33 5.24 -40.36 -10.84
N VAL A 34 5.15 -41.68 -10.92
CA VAL A 34 6.16 -42.64 -10.46
C VAL A 34 6.39 -43.69 -11.54
N ILE A 35 7.66 -44.00 -11.82
CA ILE A 35 8.09 -45.04 -12.75
C ILE A 35 8.46 -46.28 -11.93
N VAL A 36 7.93 -47.43 -12.32
CA VAL A 36 8.09 -48.70 -11.61
C VAL A 36 8.89 -49.64 -12.49
N LEU A 37 10.04 -50.09 -11.98
CA LEU A 37 10.95 -51.00 -12.68
C LEU A 37 10.92 -52.42 -12.09
N PRO A 38 11.01 -53.47 -12.92
CA PRO A 38 11.07 -54.85 -12.47
C PRO A 38 12.36 -55.15 -11.72
N THR A 39 12.30 -56.01 -10.69
CA THR A 39 13.50 -56.52 -9.98
C THR A 39 13.83 -57.98 -10.28
N THR A 40 12.93 -58.71 -10.93
CA THR A 40 13.09 -60.15 -11.19
C THR A 40 13.92 -60.44 -12.44
N LYS A 41 15.04 -61.18 -12.30
CA LYS A 41 15.99 -61.45 -13.40
C LYS A 41 15.61 -62.62 -14.31
N ILE A 42 14.91 -63.63 -13.79
CA ILE A 42 14.49 -64.82 -14.53
C ILE A 42 13.15 -65.28 -13.98
N VAL A 43 12.18 -65.56 -14.86
CA VAL A 43 10.89 -66.15 -14.50
C VAL A 43 10.55 -67.26 -15.49
N ASN A 44 10.21 -68.45 -14.99
CA ASN A 44 9.79 -69.61 -15.79
C ASN A 44 10.73 -69.89 -16.99
N GLY A 45 12.05 -69.79 -16.78
CA GLY A 45 13.08 -70.04 -17.80
C GLY A 45 13.32 -68.90 -18.79
N THR A 46 12.62 -67.76 -18.65
CA THR A 46 12.80 -66.58 -19.50
C THR A 46 13.66 -65.52 -18.79
N PRO A 47 14.81 -65.10 -19.35
CA PRO A 47 15.61 -64.03 -18.80
C PRO A 47 14.96 -62.67 -19.05
N LEU A 48 14.99 -61.80 -18.04
CA LEU A 48 14.52 -60.41 -18.11
C LEU A 48 15.71 -59.45 -18.09
N HIS A 49 15.63 -58.40 -18.92
CA HIS A 49 16.71 -57.46 -19.21
C HIS A 49 16.59 -56.20 -18.33
N ILE A 50 16.71 -56.38 -17.01
CA ILE A 50 16.45 -55.32 -16.02
C ILE A 50 17.31 -54.08 -16.24
N GLY A 51 18.59 -54.26 -16.60
CA GLY A 51 19.50 -53.13 -16.83
C GLY A 51 19.08 -52.29 -18.02
N GLU A 52 18.68 -52.93 -19.11
CA GLU A 52 18.26 -52.31 -20.35
C GLU A 52 16.85 -51.69 -20.25
N ASP A 53 15.94 -52.33 -19.53
CA ASP A 53 14.62 -51.77 -19.20
C ASP A 53 14.76 -50.54 -18.26
N ALA A 54 15.72 -50.56 -17.32
CA ALA A 54 16.03 -49.42 -16.46
C ALA A 54 16.60 -48.22 -17.24
N ILE A 55 17.38 -48.46 -18.31
CA ILE A 55 17.82 -47.38 -19.22
C ILE A 55 16.62 -46.73 -19.91
N SER A 56 15.66 -47.54 -20.37
CA SER A 56 14.43 -47.03 -20.99
C SER A 56 13.57 -46.25 -19.99
N GLY A 57 13.41 -46.75 -18.77
CA GLY A 57 12.72 -46.04 -17.69
C GLY A 57 13.41 -44.73 -17.28
N SER A 58 14.74 -44.69 -17.29
CA SER A 58 15.52 -43.48 -17.00
C SER A 58 15.34 -42.41 -18.08
N ARG A 59 15.30 -42.82 -19.36
CA ARG A 59 14.99 -41.91 -20.48
C ARG A 59 13.60 -41.30 -20.36
N LEU A 60 12.60 -42.12 -20.01
CA LEU A 60 11.26 -41.65 -19.73
C LEU A 60 11.24 -40.66 -18.56
N GLY A 61 12.00 -40.94 -17.49
CA GLY A 61 12.11 -40.04 -16.34
C GLY A 61 12.64 -38.66 -16.72
N ALA A 62 13.67 -38.59 -17.57
CA ALA A 62 14.20 -37.33 -18.08
C ALA A 62 13.17 -36.57 -18.95
N PHE A 63 12.43 -37.28 -19.79
CA PHE A 63 11.35 -36.70 -20.60
C PHE A 63 10.24 -36.08 -19.72
N LEU A 64 9.82 -36.78 -18.66
CA LEU A 64 8.79 -36.29 -17.74
C LEU A 64 9.21 -35.06 -16.94
N VAL A 65 10.51 -34.86 -16.69
CA VAL A 65 11.05 -33.63 -16.11
C VAL A 65 10.88 -32.45 -17.07
N LEU A 66 11.17 -32.65 -18.36
CA LEU A 66 11.00 -31.62 -19.39
C LEU A 66 9.53 -31.24 -19.57
N GLN A 67 8.61 -32.21 -19.50
CA GLN A 67 7.16 -31.97 -19.54
C GLN A 67 6.63 -31.15 -18.35
N GLY A 68 7.41 -31.02 -17.27
CA GLY A 68 7.08 -30.16 -16.13
C GLY A 68 7.43 -28.68 -16.34
N ILE A 69 8.16 -28.32 -17.41
CA ILE A 69 8.58 -26.95 -17.68
C ILE A 69 7.56 -26.29 -18.60
N THR A 70 6.80 -25.33 -18.06
CA THR A 70 5.77 -24.57 -18.79
C THR A 70 6.06 -23.08 -18.76
N ILE A 71 5.35 -22.27 -19.55
CA ILE A 71 5.45 -20.81 -19.48
C ILE A 71 4.39 -20.29 -18.51
N GLY A 72 4.81 -19.60 -17.45
CA GLY A 72 3.94 -18.97 -16.47
C GLY A 72 3.95 -17.44 -16.56
N LYS A 73 2.87 -16.82 -16.12
CA LYS A 73 2.78 -15.36 -15.94
C LYS A 73 2.90 -15.05 -14.45
N TYR A 74 3.91 -14.28 -14.08
CA TYR A 74 4.11 -13.78 -12.73
C TYR A 74 3.67 -12.32 -12.69
N THR A 75 2.76 -11.99 -11.78
CA THR A 75 2.23 -10.65 -11.61
C THR A 75 2.62 -10.09 -10.25
N SER A 76 3.18 -8.88 -10.22
CA SER A 76 3.49 -8.17 -8.99
C SER A 76 3.08 -6.70 -9.10
N VAL A 77 2.97 -6.01 -7.97
CA VAL A 77 2.71 -4.57 -7.92
C VAL A 77 4.05 -3.86 -7.76
N ALA A 78 4.36 -2.93 -8.65
CA ALA A 78 5.55 -2.10 -8.59
C ALA A 78 5.18 -0.62 -8.43
N SER A 79 6.00 0.12 -7.70
CA SER A 79 5.90 1.57 -7.58
C SER A 79 6.56 2.21 -8.80
N VAL A 80 5.79 2.96 -9.60
CA VAL A 80 6.25 3.58 -10.84
C VAL A 80 6.11 5.10 -10.73
N PRO A 81 7.16 5.90 -10.98
CA PRO A 81 7.06 7.35 -10.99
C PRO A 81 6.23 7.82 -12.19
N VAL A 82 5.33 8.77 -11.95
CA VAL A 82 4.46 9.40 -12.96
C VAL A 82 4.55 10.91 -12.78
N GLU A 83 4.60 11.63 -13.91
CA GLU A 83 4.56 13.08 -13.95
C GLU A 83 3.22 13.55 -14.53
N TYR A 84 2.54 14.45 -13.82
CA TYR A 84 1.32 15.11 -14.27
C TYR A 84 1.64 16.57 -14.60
N HIS A 85 1.14 17.05 -15.73
CA HIS A 85 1.51 18.36 -16.27
C HIS A 85 0.24 19.20 -16.46
N SER A 86 0.31 20.48 -16.13
CA SER A 86 -0.70 21.44 -16.56
C SER A 86 -0.63 21.71 -18.07
N VAL A 87 -1.64 22.39 -18.61
CA VAL A 87 -1.53 23.10 -19.88
C VAL A 87 -0.36 24.09 -19.85
N LEU A 88 0.15 24.46 -21.03
CA LEU A 88 1.19 25.49 -21.11
C LEU A 88 0.56 26.86 -20.86
N ILE A 89 0.95 27.51 -19.76
CA ILE A 89 0.49 28.84 -19.37
C ILE A 89 1.39 29.87 -20.07
N PRO A 90 0.85 30.80 -20.86
CA PRO A 90 1.67 31.74 -21.61
C PRO A 90 2.40 32.72 -20.67
N ASP A 91 3.62 33.10 -21.06
CA ASP A 91 4.45 34.12 -20.38
C ASP A 91 3.92 35.53 -20.69
N GLU A 92 2.74 35.82 -20.14
CA GLU A 92 2.08 37.12 -20.22
C GLU A 92 2.24 37.86 -18.90
N ASN A 93 2.19 39.18 -18.93
CA ASN A 93 2.22 40.01 -17.74
C ASN A 93 0.89 39.88 -16.96
N GLN A 94 0.73 38.77 -16.24
CA GLN A 94 -0.50 38.37 -15.56
C GLN A 94 -0.23 37.73 -14.20
N VAL A 95 -1.24 37.75 -13.34
CA VAL A 95 -1.32 36.89 -12.15
C VAL A 95 -2.12 35.66 -12.54
N TYR A 96 -1.54 34.49 -12.35
CA TYR A 96 -2.15 33.20 -12.67
C TYR A 96 -2.42 32.41 -11.40
N LEU A 97 -3.60 31.81 -11.33
CA LEU A 97 -4.05 30.94 -10.25
C LEU A 97 -4.21 29.52 -10.79
N LEU A 98 -3.50 28.57 -10.20
CA LEU A 98 -3.62 27.16 -10.59
C LEU A 98 -5.03 26.66 -10.27
N ASN A 99 -5.64 26.00 -11.25
CA ASN A 99 -6.98 25.45 -11.14
C ASN A 99 -7.03 24.04 -11.73
N GLU A 100 -8.09 23.30 -11.41
CA GLU A 100 -8.27 21.92 -11.88
C GLU A 100 -8.58 21.82 -13.37
N GLU A 101 -9.05 22.89 -14.05
CA GLU A 101 -9.29 22.84 -15.49
C GLU A 101 -7.96 22.77 -16.27
N ASP A 102 -6.98 23.56 -15.82
CA ASP A 102 -5.64 23.63 -16.40
C ASP A 102 -4.74 22.45 -15.98
N MET A 103 -5.04 21.80 -14.84
CA MET A 103 -4.37 20.59 -14.37
C MET A 103 -5.34 19.65 -13.61
N PRO A 104 -6.14 18.83 -14.33
CA PRO A 104 -7.16 17.97 -13.70
C PRO A 104 -6.58 16.93 -12.72
N ASP A 105 -5.36 16.45 -12.98
CA ASP A 105 -4.66 15.47 -12.15
C ASP A 105 -3.71 16.12 -11.13
N VAL A 106 -3.93 17.39 -10.78
CA VAL A 106 -3.14 18.09 -9.76
C VAL A 106 -3.16 17.32 -8.44
N GLY A 107 -4.30 16.70 -8.09
CA GLY A 107 -4.44 15.90 -6.86
C GLY A 107 -4.17 16.70 -5.59
N ILE A 108 -4.40 18.01 -5.66
CA ILE A 108 -4.38 19.02 -4.59
C ILE A 108 -5.66 19.83 -4.82
N ASN A 109 -6.44 20.09 -3.78
CA ASN A 109 -7.69 20.83 -3.90
C ASN A 109 -7.40 22.33 -4.07
N VAL A 110 -7.35 22.81 -5.31
CA VAL A 110 -6.94 24.18 -5.67
C VAL A 110 -8.11 25.00 -6.21
N SER A 111 -8.19 26.27 -5.82
CA SER A 111 -9.14 27.25 -6.40
C SER A 111 -8.55 28.67 -6.38
N ASP A 112 -9.37 29.63 -6.77
CA ASP A 112 -9.17 31.07 -6.64
C ASP A 112 -9.35 31.62 -5.21
N GLN A 113 -9.96 30.86 -4.30
CA GLN A 113 -10.22 31.26 -2.92
C GLN A 113 -9.86 30.15 -1.91
N PRO A 114 -9.20 30.48 -0.78
CA PRO A 114 -8.79 29.50 0.23
C PRO A 114 -9.94 29.20 1.21
N VAL A 115 -11.01 28.54 0.75
CA VAL A 115 -12.20 28.24 1.58
C VAL A 115 -12.37 26.73 1.79
N GLY A 116 -12.65 26.31 3.02
CA GLY A 116 -12.77 24.88 3.36
C GLY A 116 -11.42 24.18 3.22
N ASP A 117 -11.37 23.06 2.51
CA ASP A 117 -10.13 22.28 2.30
C ASP A 117 -9.36 22.71 1.05
N VAL A 118 -9.51 23.98 0.62
CA VAL A 118 -8.95 24.52 -0.63
C VAL A 118 -7.73 25.38 -0.35
N VAL A 119 -6.70 25.23 -1.20
CA VAL A 119 -5.50 26.08 -1.22
C VAL A 119 -5.45 26.91 -2.49
N VAL A 120 -4.80 28.08 -2.43
CA VAL A 120 -4.57 28.92 -3.60
C VAL A 120 -3.09 28.86 -3.96
N VAL A 121 -2.77 28.44 -5.18
CA VAL A 121 -1.39 28.49 -5.72
C VAL A 121 -1.34 29.56 -6.79
N GLN A 122 -0.63 30.65 -6.49
CA GLN A 122 -0.55 31.84 -7.32
C GLN A 122 0.85 32.05 -7.88
N VAL A 123 0.93 32.46 -9.14
CA VAL A 123 2.18 32.91 -9.78
C VAL A 123 1.95 34.27 -10.42
N ASN A 124 2.76 35.26 -10.04
CA ASN A 124 2.77 36.57 -10.66
C ASN A 124 3.86 36.64 -11.73
N PHE A 125 3.49 36.41 -12.99
CA PHE A 125 4.43 36.45 -14.12
C PHE A 125 4.97 37.85 -14.41
N SER A 126 4.37 38.93 -13.88
CA SER A 126 4.99 40.26 -13.91
C SER A 126 6.32 40.33 -13.15
N ARG A 127 6.53 39.37 -12.23
CA ARG A 127 7.71 39.25 -11.35
C ARG A 127 8.60 38.08 -11.77
N VAL A 128 8.38 37.55 -12.98
CA VAL A 128 9.19 36.49 -13.57
C VAL A 128 9.81 37.04 -14.85
N GLY A 129 11.12 36.94 -14.98
CA GLY A 129 11.86 37.56 -16.09
C GLY A 129 12.83 36.60 -16.76
N PHE A 130 12.95 36.66 -18.08
CA PHE A 130 13.98 35.90 -18.79
C PHE A 130 15.32 36.64 -18.79
N ASN A 131 16.37 35.97 -18.29
CA ASN A 131 17.73 36.48 -18.31
C ASN A 131 18.48 35.96 -19.55
N LEU A 132 18.55 36.79 -20.60
CA LEU A 132 19.23 36.48 -21.87
C LEU A 132 20.70 36.06 -21.68
N SER A 133 21.42 36.68 -20.74
CA SER A 133 22.85 36.40 -20.54
C SER A 133 23.09 35.04 -19.91
N ARG A 134 22.14 34.55 -19.09
CA ARG A 134 22.21 33.25 -18.42
C ARG A 134 21.44 32.15 -19.14
N GLY A 135 20.55 32.49 -20.07
CA GLY A 135 19.64 31.54 -20.70
C GLY A 135 18.69 30.89 -19.70
N SER A 136 18.30 31.62 -18.65
CA SER A 136 17.50 31.11 -17.52
C SER A 136 16.37 32.07 -17.19
N VAL A 137 15.30 31.56 -16.57
CA VAL A 137 14.26 32.38 -15.96
C VAL A 137 14.70 32.80 -14.58
N GLU A 138 14.41 34.04 -14.20
CA GLU A 138 14.59 34.61 -12.89
C GLU A 138 13.24 34.83 -12.23
N PHE A 139 13.08 34.27 -11.03
CA PHE A 139 11.92 34.50 -10.17
C PHE A 139 12.29 35.57 -9.14
N LEU A 140 11.51 36.66 -9.10
CA LEU A 140 11.71 37.75 -8.15
C LEU A 140 10.87 37.53 -6.89
N ASP A 141 11.07 38.41 -5.91
CA ASP A 141 10.30 38.44 -4.66
C ASP A 141 8.79 38.41 -4.91
N ARG A 142 8.06 37.57 -4.17
CA ARG A 142 6.61 37.34 -4.30
C ARG A 142 6.14 37.02 -5.72
N SER A 143 7.00 36.40 -6.53
CA SER A 143 6.59 35.87 -7.84
C SER A 143 5.75 34.61 -7.73
N VAL A 144 5.83 33.88 -6.61
CA VAL A 144 5.02 32.70 -6.30
C VAL A 144 4.52 32.79 -4.88
N GLU A 145 3.24 32.53 -4.68
CA GLU A 145 2.57 32.54 -3.39
C GLU A 145 1.66 31.30 -3.28
N VAL A 146 1.61 30.71 -2.10
CA VAL A 146 0.68 29.64 -1.75
C VAL A 146 -0.08 30.04 -0.50
N THR A 147 -1.38 30.27 -0.64
CA THR A 147 -2.23 30.71 0.46
C THR A 147 -3.06 29.56 1.00
N PHE A 148 -3.04 29.45 2.32
CA PHE A 148 -3.72 28.47 3.14
C PHE A 148 -4.71 29.18 4.07
N ASN A 149 -5.70 28.43 4.52
CA ASN A 149 -6.53 28.78 5.67
C ASN A 149 -6.20 27.84 6.85
N GLU A 150 -6.94 27.97 7.94
CA GLU A 150 -6.78 27.16 9.16
C GLU A 150 -6.85 25.63 8.95
N ASN A 151 -7.50 25.15 7.89
CA ASN A 151 -7.71 23.72 7.62
C ASN A 151 -6.67 23.10 6.68
N THR A 152 -5.88 23.93 5.99
CA THR A 152 -5.06 23.50 4.85
C THR A 152 -3.57 23.74 5.02
N THR A 153 -3.15 24.24 6.18
CA THR A 153 -1.75 24.61 6.40
C THR A 153 -0.78 23.43 6.14
N PRO A 154 0.41 23.69 5.57
CA PRO A 154 1.38 22.66 5.21
C PRO A 154 2.24 22.21 6.41
N LEU A 155 1.78 22.48 7.64
CA LEU A 155 2.49 22.14 8.87
C LEU A 155 2.06 20.74 9.32
N ASP A 156 3.04 19.85 9.49
CA ASP A 156 2.81 18.49 9.99
C ASP A 156 2.74 18.48 11.51
N VAL A 157 1.58 18.87 12.06
CA VAL A 157 1.31 19.01 13.51
C VAL A 157 0.44 17.90 14.10
N GLY A 158 0.11 16.86 13.33
CA GLY A 158 -0.78 15.76 13.74
C GLY A 158 -2.22 15.93 13.26
N GLU A 159 -3.11 15.00 13.64
CA GLU A 159 -4.50 14.97 13.14
C GLU A 159 -5.44 15.97 13.83
N ASP A 160 -5.18 16.31 15.10
CA ASP A 160 -6.00 17.23 15.89
C ASP A 160 -5.19 18.43 16.37
N TYR A 161 -5.27 19.53 15.62
CA TYR A 161 -4.65 20.79 15.97
C TYR A 161 -5.60 21.97 15.76
N LYS A 162 -5.32 23.07 16.46
CA LYS A 162 -5.97 24.36 16.30
C LYS A 162 -4.93 25.42 15.95
N ILE A 163 -5.22 26.21 14.93
CA ILE A 163 -4.39 27.34 14.53
C ILE A 163 -5.11 28.63 14.93
N VAL A 164 -4.36 29.56 15.52
CA VAL A 164 -4.86 30.89 15.87
C VAL A 164 -3.87 31.92 15.36
N SER A 165 -4.36 32.88 14.57
CA SER A 165 -3.61 34.04 14.12
C SER A 165 -3.98 35.28 14.94
N THR A 166 -2.99 36.11 15.25
CA THR A 166 -3.13 37.35 16.01
C THR A 166 -1.94 38.27 15.75
N THR A 167 -1.94 39.47 16.32
CA THR A 167 -0.80 40.40 16.26
C THR A 167 -0.17 40.52 17.65
N VAL A 168 1.10 40.12 17.78
CA VAL A 168 1.88 40.19 19.02
C VAL A 168 3.02 41.19 18.83
N ASP A 169 3.07 42.22 19.68
CA ASP A 169 4.08 43.29 19.60
C ASP A 169 4.20 43.96 18.22
N GLY A 170 3.07 44.09 17.52
CA GLY A 170 3.01 44.67 16.18
C GLY A 170 3.49 43.75 15.06
N LYS A 171 3.66 42.45 15.33
CA LYS A 171 3.95 41.42 14.33
C LYS A 171 2.85 40.39 14.24
N ASP A 172 2.39 40.12 13.03
CA ASP A 172 1.42 39.07 12.79
C ASP A 172 2.04 37.71 13.08
N THR A 173 1.31 36.91 13.84
CA THR A 173 1.78 35.71 14.50
C THR A 173 0.72 34.63 14.42
N MET A 174 1.16 33.42 14.08
CA MET A 174 0.36 32.19 14.09
C MET A 174 0.83 31.31 15.24
N PHE A 175 -0.09 30.90 16.09
CA PHE A 175 0.11 29.89 17.13
C PHE A 175 -0.52 28.56 16.71
N LEU A 176 0.19 27.48 17.00
CA LEU A 176 -0.31 26.13 16.78
C LEU A 176 -0.49 25.42 18.10
N TYR A 177 -1.68 24.87 18.29
CA TYR A 177 -2.08 24.13 19.46
C TYR A 177 -2.38 22.69 19.07
N SER A 178 -1.73 21.70 19.68
CA SER A 178 -2.28 20.34 19.65
C SER A 178 -3.55 20.30 20.47
N HIS A 179 -4.48 19.41 20.11
CA HIS A 179 -5.78 19.30 20.75
C HIS A 179 -6.08 17.86 21.17
N GLU A 180 -6.54 17.69 22.41
CA GLU A 180 -7.04 16.43 22.96
C GLU A 180 -8.39 16.67 23.64
N ALA A 181 -9.40 15.88 23.29
CA ALA A 181 -10.70 15.93 23.95
C ALA A 181 -11.18 14.53 24.33
N ALA A 182 -11.83 14.40 25.48
CA ALA A 182 -12.42 13.13 25.88
C ALA A 182 -13.63 13.28 26.82
N ASP A 183 -14.58 12.37 26.64
CA ASP A 183 -15.64 12.06 27.60
C ASP A 183 -15.26 10.82 28.41
N SER A 184 -15.26 10.91 29.73
CA SER A 184 -14.79 9.82 30.58
C SER A 184 -15.45 9.82 31.96
N LYS A 185 -15.06 8.83 32.78
CA LYS A 185 -15.55 8.66 34.15
C LYS A 185 -14.45 8.20 35.09
N LEU A 186 -14.50 8.70 36.32
CA LEU A 186 -13.73 8.18 37.45
C LEU A 186 -14.65 7.35 38.32
N THR A 187 -14.36 6.05 38.47
CA THR A 187 -15.22 5.11 39.22
C THR A 187 -14.88 5.00 40.71
N SER A 188 -13.73 5.56 41.14
CA SER A 188 -13.31 5.57 42.53
C SER A 188 -12.85 6.97 42.96
N LEU A 189 -13.22 7.38 44.18
CA LEU A 189 -12.60 8.55 44.81
C LEU A 189 -11.16 8.22 45.17
N GLY A 190 -10.23 9.08 44.77
CA GLY A 190 -8.79 8.86 44.92
C GLY A 190 -8.06 8.53 43.63
N ASP A 191 -8.78 8.09 42.59
CA ASP A 191 -8.23 8.05 41.23
C ASP A 191 -8.02 9.48 40.73
N SER A 192 -7.08 9.66 39.82
CA SER A 192 -6.73 10.97 39.30
C SER A 192 -6.70 11.02 37.79
N ILE A 193 -7.18 12.13 37.25
CA ILE A 193 -7.01 12.51 35.85
C ILE A 193 -5.70 13.29 35.77
N THR A 194 -4.85 12.97 34.80
CA THR A 194 -3.63 13.73 34.53
C THR A 194 -3.63 14.16 33.07
N VAL A 195 -3.66 15.46 32.82
CA VAL A 195 -3.74 16.06 31.48
C VAL A 195 -2.84 17.30 31.48
N GLY A 196 -1.92 17.41 30.53
CA GLY A 196 -1.07 18.60 30.36
C GLY A 196 -0.16 18.98 31.54
N GLY A 197 0.02 18.09 32.53
CA GLY A 197 0.71 18.38 33.78
C GLY A 197 -0.22 18.79 34.93
N TRP A 198 -1.49 19.07 34.66
CA TRP A 198 -2.51 19.14 35.70
C TRP A 198 -2.89 17.75 36.19
N LYS A 199 -3.13 17.63 37.49
CA LYS A 199 -3.70 16.43 38.09
C LYS A 199 -4.94 16.78 38.89
N LEU A 200 -6.09 16.24 38.50
CA LEU A 200 -7.33 16.34 39.28
C LEU A 200 -7.59 15.04 40.00
N LYS A 201 -7.69 15.12 41.33
CA LYS A 201 -8.05 13.99 42.18
C LYS A 201 -9.31 14.34 42.99
N PRO A 202 -10.48 13.76 42.67
CA PRO A 202 -11.68 13.92 43.49
C PRO A 202 -11.45 13.35 44.89
N LEU A 203 -11.66 14.20 45.88
CA LEU A 203 -11.59 13.85 47.30
C LEU A 203 -12.97 13.49 47.83
N ASP A 204 -14.00 14.21 47.41
CA ASP A 204 -15.38 13.98 47.84
C ASP A 204 -16.41 14.50 46.83
N ILE A 205 -17.65 14.01 46.94
CA ILE A 205 -18.80 14.43 46.14
C ILE A 205 -20.02 14.58 47.04
N ASN A 206 -20.71 15.70 46.89
CA ASN A 206 -22.02 16.00 47.46
C ASN A 206 -23.07 16.04 46.34
N ILE A 207 -23.85 14.97 46.20
CA ILE A 207 -24.91 14.87 45.18
C ILE A 207 -25.99 15.93 45.39
N ASN A 208 -26.41 16.18 46.63
CA ASN A 208 -27.50 17.12 46.93
C ASN A 208 -27.14 18.55 46.53
N ALA A 209 -25.88 18.93 46.73
CA ALA A 209 -25.37 20.24 46.31
C ALA A 209 -24.86 20.23 44.85
N SER A 210 -24.84 19.07 44.19
CA SER A 210 -24.23 18.86 42.86
C SER A 210 -22.81 19.44 42.78
N LYS A 211 -21.98 19.14 43.78
CA LYS A 211 -20.59 19.61 43.89
C LYS A 211 -19.64 18.47 44.22
N MET A 212 -18.40 18.61 43.76
CA MET A 212 -17.27 17.79 44.13
C MET A 212 -16.15 18.65 44.71
N LEU A 213 -15.38 18.07 45.62
CA LEU A 213 -14.14 18.63 46.13
C LEU A 213 -12.99 17.91 45.44
N VAL A 214 -12.09 18.68 44.82
CA VAL A 214 -10.91 18.15 44.14
C VAL A 214 -9.64 18.69 44.76
N GLU A 215 -8.64 17.82 44.84
CA GLU A 215 -7.23 18.20 44.93
C GLU A 215 -6.74 18.44 43.50
N LEU A 216 -6.38 19.68 43.20
CA LEU A 216 -5.84 20.10 41.91
C LEU A 216 -4.33 20.34 42.08
N THR A 217 -3.52 19.52 41.41
CA THR A 217 -2.09 19.77 41.21
C THR A 217 -1.91 20.52 39.90
N TYR A 218 -1.21 21.64 39.95
CA TYR A 218 -0.85 22.46 38.79
C TYR A 218 0.46 21.94 38.15
N PRO A 219 0.77 22.29 36.89
CA PRO A 219 2.04 21.93 36.24
C PRO A 219 3.30 22.27 37.06
N SER A 220 3.28 23.37 37.82
CA SER A 220 4.32 23.80 38.76
C SER A 220 4.53 22.85 39.95
N GLY A 221 3.60 21.93 40.20
CA GLY A 221 3.54 21.07 41.38
C GLY A 221 2.80 21.70 42.57
N ILE A 222 2.31 22.94 42.44
CA ILE A 222 1.45 23.56 43.47
C ILE A 222 0.16 22.74 43.60
N ILE A 223 -0.24 22.47 44.84
CA ILE A 223 -1.47 21.73 45.14
C ILE A 223 -2.46 22.68 45.81
N LYS A 224 -3.67 22.78 45.25
CA LYS A 224 -4.79 23.53 45.83
C LYS A 224 -6.04 22.67 45.89
N THR A 225 -6.85 22.85 46.93
CA THR A 225 -8.18 22.26 46.99
C THR A 225 -9.19 23.22 46.33
N LYS A 226 -10.00 22.71 45.41
CA LYS A 226 -11.06 23.48 44.72
C LYS A 226 -12.40 22.75 44.82
N ALA A 227 -13.48 23.51 44.89
CA ALA A 227 -14.82 22.97 44.73
C ALA A 227 -15.27 23.18 43.28
N MET A 228 -15.82 22.14 42.67
CA MET A 228 -16.35 22.16 41.31
C MET A 228 -17.80 21.68 41.33
N ALA A 229 -18.67 22.30 40.55
CA ALA A 229 -20.07 21.97 40.44
C ALA A 229 -20.37 21.25 39.12
N ARG A 230 -21.44 20.46 39.14
CA ARG A 230 -21.96 19.78 37.94
C ARG A 230 -22.41 20.82 36.92
N SER A 231 -22.17 20.54 35.63
CA SER A 231 -22.58 21.38 34.49
C SER A 231 -21.97 22.78 34.52
N ARG A 232 -20.79 22.93 35.14
CA ARG A 232 -19.95 24.12 35.08
C ARG A 232 -18.69 23.81 34.28
N TYR A 233 -18.09 24.85 33.74
CA TYR A 233 -16.84 24.78 33.01
C TYR A 233 -15.72 25.39 33.83
N TYR A 234 -14.57 24.73 33.86
CA TYR A 234 -13.40 25.16 34.59
C TYR A 234 -12.23 25.27 33.63
N ILE A 235 -11.73 26.48 33.40
CA ILE A 235 -10.52 26.70 32.61
C ILE A 235 -9.34 26.73 33.58
N MET A 236 -8.35 25.88 33.30
CA MET A 236 -7.02 25.96 33.88
C MET A 236 -6.05 26.28 32.74
N TYR A 237 -5.15 27.22 32.93
CA TYR A 237 -4.21 27.59 31.87
C TYR A 237 -2.85 27.99 32.42
N LEU A 238 -1.86 27.92 31.54
CA LEU A 238 -0.50 28.43 31.72
C LEU A 238 -0.28 29.50 30.65
N THR A 239 -0.06 30.75 31.05
CA THR A 239 0.20 31.86 30.11
C THR A 239 1.58 31.74 29.47
N ALA A 240 1.85 32.53 28.43
CA ALA A 240 3.17 32.60 27.81
C ALA A 240 4.29 33.07 28.78
N ASP A 241 3.92 33.80 29.84
CA ASP A 241 4.83 34.26 30.89
C ASP A 241 5.04 33.22 32.01
N GLY A 242 4.40 32.04 31.89
CA GLY A 242 4.46 30.96 32.87
C GLY A 242 3.56 31.15 34.08
N GLU A 243 2.56 32.03 34.00
CA GLU A 243 1.58 32.21 35.08
C GLU A 243 0.46 31.18 34.98
N GLU A 244 0.11 30.58 36.12
CA GLU A 244 -0.93 29.56 36.23
C GLU A 244 -2.20 30.12 36.88
N ASP A 245 -3.37 29.88 36.27
CA ASP A 245 -4.64 30.29 36.86
C ASP A 245 -5.79 29.26 36.70
N PHE A 246 -6.91 29.55 37.37
CA PHE A 246 -8.12 28.75 37.46
C PHE A 246 -9.37 29.63 37.45
N GLU A 247 -10.22 29.46 36.44
CA GLU A 247 -11.43 30.25 36.23
C GLU A 247 -12.68 29.35 36.10
N GLU A 248 -13.83 29.80 36.64
CA GLU A 248 -15.11 29.08 36.60
C GLU A 248 -16.12 29.81 35.72
N TYR A 249 -16.87 29.05 34.92
CA TYR A 249 -17.87 29.54 33.99
C TYR A 249 -19.18 28.77 34.04
N ASP A 250 -20.27 29.51 33.87
CA ASP A 250 -21.64 29.00 33.88
C ASP A 250 -22.04 28.32 32.54
N SER A 251 -21.30 28.61 31.47
CA SER A 251 -21.52 28.16 30.09
C SER A 251 -20.17 27.99 29.40
N TYR A 252 -20.15 27.29 28.25
CA TYR A 252 -18.91 27.06 27.49
C TYR A 252 -18.21 28.40 27.13
N PRO A 253 -16.97 28.65 27.60
CA PRO A 253 -16.38 29.98 27.62
C PRO A 253 -15.59 30.31 26.33
N VAL A 254 -16.27 30.33 25.17
CA VAL A 254 -15.63 30.53 23.84
C VAL A 254 -14.76 31.79 23.81
N SER A 255 -15.29 32.94 24.23
CA SER A 255 -14.55 34.21 24.19
C SER A 255 -13.27 34.16 25.00
N ARG A 256 -13.31 33.57 26.20
CA ARG A 256 -12.13 33.45 27.05
C ARG A 256 -11.08 32.50 26.46
N LEU A 257 -11.52 31.40 25.87
CA LEU A 257 -10.61 30.47 25.19
C LEU A 257 -9.89 31.18 24.04
N ASN A 258 -10.63 31.92 23.21
CA ASN A 258 -10.04 32.70 22.11
C ASN A 258 -9.04 33.74 22.62
N GLU A 259 -9.38 34.50 23.68
CA GLU A 259 -8.44 35.43 24.31
C GLU A 259 -7.14 34.75 24.76
N LEU A 260 -7.24 33.56 25.37
CA LEU A 260 -6.07 32.80 25.83
C LEU A 260 -5.22 32.30 24.65
N PHE A 261 -5.85 31.84 23.57
CA PHE A 261 -5.12 31.38 22.39
C PHE A 261 -4.49 32.55 21.63
N GLU A 262 -5.19 33.67 21.48
CA GLU A 262 -4.67 34.90 20.85
C GLU A 262 -3.54 35.53 21.69
N ALA A 263 -3.61 35.41 23.02
CA ALA A 263 -2.51 35.79 23.91
C ALA A 263 -1.33 34.81 23.87
N GLY A 264 -1.46 33.69 23.15
CA GLY A 264 -0.41 32.70 23.02
C GLY A 264 -0.15 31.90 24.30
N ALA A 265 -1.18 31.60 25.11
CA ALA A 265 -1.05 30.74 26.28
C ALA A 265 -0.32 29.43 25.93
N ASP A 266 0.55 28.93 26.80
CA ASP A 266 1.31 27.70 26.55
C ASP A 266 0.42 26.46 26.65
N LYS A 267 -0.53 26.47 27.59
CA LYS A 267 -1.43 25.34 27.84
C LYS A 267 -2.79 25.83 28.28
N VAL A 268 -3.86 25.21 27.77
CA VAL A 268 -5.24 25.49 28.17
C VAL A 268 -5.97 24.17 28.39
N PHE A 269 -6.56 23.99 29.57
CA PHE A 269 -7.28 22.79 29.96
C PHE A 269 -8.69 23.17 30.44
N LEU A 270 -9.69 22.83 29.63
CA LEU A 270 -11.10 23.02 29.93
C LEU A 270 -11.68 21.73 30.49
N PHE A 271 -12.15 21.77 31.73
CA PHE A 271 -12.72 20.61 32.41
C PHE A 271 -14.17 20.86 32.81
N SER A 272 -15.06 19.89 32.57
CA SER A 272 -16.48 19.99 32.91
C SER A 272 -17.01 18.71 33.55
N PRO A 273 -17.37 18.73 34.85
CA PRO A 273 -18.07 17.63 35.50
C PRO A 273 -19.51 17.58 34.99
N THR A 274 -19.88 16.51 34.27
CA THR A 274 -21.19 16.39 33.63
C THR A 274 -22.21 15.71 34.53
N ASP A 275 -21.79 14.73 35.33
CA ASP A 275 -22.66 14.04 36.29
C ASP A 275 -21.90 13.47 37.49
N PHE A 276 -22.66 13.19 38.55
CA PHE A 276 -22.19 12.58 39.79
C PHE A 276 -23.11 11.43 40.19
N PHE A 277 -22.54 10.28 40.51
CA PHE A 277 -23.29 9.09 40.89
C PHE A 277 -22.76 8.47 42.19
N ILE A 278 -23.66 7.92 43.01
CA ILE A 278 -23.32 7.03 44.13
C ILE A 278 -24.02 5.69 43.88
N GLY A 279 -23.22 4.64 43.68
CA GLY A 279 -23.69 3.28 43.48
C GLY A 279 -24.25 2.64 44.74
N VAL A 280 -24.99 1.54 44.56
CA VAL A 280 -25.64 0.78 45.65
C VAL A 280 -24.64 0.29 46.70
N SER A 281 -23.37 0.10 46.30
CA SER A 281 -22.26 -0.26 47.19
C SER A 281 -21.56 0.93 47.87
N GLY A 282 -22.04 2.16 47.66
CA GLY A 282 -21.41 3.39 48.15
C GLY A 282 -20.26 3.91 47.27
N SER A 283 -19.98 3.26 46.13
CA SER A 283 -18.99 3.73 45.15
C SER A 283 -19.42 5.09 44.57
N LYS A 284 -18.56 6.11 44.65
CA LYS A 284 -18.85 7.41 44.06
C LYS A 284 -18.16 7.54 42.71
N THR A 285 -18.88 8.00 41.70
CA THR A 285 -18.41 8.15 40.33
C THR A 285 -18.59 9.59 39.86
N VAL A 286 -17.56 10.13 39.19
CA VAL A 286 -17.62 11.41 38.48
C VAL A 286 -17.62 11.12 36.99
N ILE A 287 -18.59 11.65 36.26
CA ILE A 287 -18.57 11.69 34.80
C ILE A 287 -18.15 13.10 34.39
N TYR A 288 -17.26 13.20 33.42
CA TYR A 288 -16.70 14.47 32.98
C TYR A 288 -16.39 14.47 31.50
N SER A 289 -16.27 15.67 30.96
CA SER A 289 -15.69 15.94 29.65
C SER A 289 -14.51 16.88 29.84
N TYR A 290 -13.53 16.81 28.95
CA TYR A 290 -12.48 17.81 28.88
C TYR A 290 -12.00 18.07 27.47
N GLU A 291 -11.41 19.25 27.30
CA GLU A 291 -10.59 19.65 26.15
C GLU A 291 -9.25 20.17 26.67
N TYR A 292 -8.17 19.79 26.01
CA TYR A 292 -6.81 20.19 26.33
C TYR A 292 -6.12 20.68 25.08
N TYR A 293 -5.44 21.81 25.22
CA TYR A 293 -4.68 22.47 24.18
C TYR A 293 -3.27 22.74 24.68
N GLU A 294 -2.26 22.35 23.90
CA GLU A 294 -0.84 22.64 24.18
C GLU A 294 -0.21 23.35 23.00
N LYS A 295 0.40 24.51 23.24
CA LYS A 295 1.08 25.26 22.20
C LYS A 295 2.32 24.49 21.76
N VAL A 296 2.29 23.99 20.53
CA VAL A 296 3.38 23.20 19.93
C VAL A 296 4.24 24.02 18.97
N GLY A 297 3.74 25.17 18.51
CA GLY A 297 4.46 26.00 17.55
C GLY A 297 4.04 27.47 17.56
N ARG A 298 4.94 28.31 17.06
CA ARG A 298 4.74 29.74 16.83
C ARG A 298 5.51 30.12 15.57
N TYR A 299 4.84 30.83 14.66
CA TYR A 299 5.44 31.43 13.47
C TYR A 299 5.00 32.89 13.39
N GLN A 300 5.88 33.75 12.90
CA GLN A 300 5.62 35.16 12.68
C GLN A 300 5.72 35.52 11.21
N ASP A 301 5.12 36.63 10.83
CA ASP A 301 5.37 37.24 9.53
C ASP A 301 6.88 37.47 9.33
N GLY A 302 7.38 37.05 8.18
CA GLY A 302 8.81 37.04 7.86
C GLY A 302 9.60 35.82 8.34
N ASP A 303 9.01 34.90 9.12
CA ASP A 303 9.71 33.67 9.52
C ASP A 303 9.92 32.75 8.32
N ILE A 304 11.12 32.16 8.24
CA ILE A 304 11.49 31.22 7.18
C ILE A 304 10.79 29.89 7.43
N TYR A 305 9.97 29.46 6.47
CA TYR A 305 9.37 28.12 6.46
C TYR A 305 10.38 27.09 5.93
N SER A 306 10.94 27.34 4.74
CA SER A 306 11.91 26.44 4.12
C SER A 306 12.69 27.17 3.03
N ASP A 307 14.03 27.17 3.11
CA ASP A 307 14.94 27.78 2.14
C ASP A 307 14.56 29.24 1.79
N GLN A 308 13.92 29.44 0.62
CA GLN A 308 13.51 30.74 0.08
C GLN A 308 12.05 31.10 0.39
N TRP A 309 11.34 30.25 1.13
CA TRP A 309 9.91 30.38 1.38
C TRP A 309 9.67 30.93 2.77
N VAL A 310 8.94 32.03 2.82
CA VAL A 310 8.73 32.84 4.01
C VAL A 310 7.23 32.95 4.28
N TRP A 311 6.86 32.98 5.57
CA TRP A 311 5.50 33.21 6.01
C TRP A 311 5.09 34.68 5.84
N ASP A 312 3.90 34.88 5.30
CA ASP A 312 3.09 36.09 5.37
C ASP A 312 1.76 35.72 6.03
N ILE A 313 1.48 36.34 7.18
CA ILE A 313 0.35 35.96 8.05
C ILE A 313 -0.65 37.10 8.06
N ASP A 314 -1.91 36.80 7.77
CA ASP A 314 -3.02 37.75 7.79
C ASP A 314 -4.03 37.34 8.87
N PRO A 315 -3.93 37.91 10.09
CA PRO A 315 -4.86 37.61 11.17
C PRO A 315 -6.29 38.10 10.91
N GLU A 316 -6.48 39.16 10.12
CA GLU A 316 -7.81 39.74 9.86
C GLU A 316 -8.68 38.77 9.05
N HIS A 317 -8.06 38.06 8.11
CA HIS A 317 -8.76 37.11 7.24
C HIS A 317 -8.50 35.64 7.60
N GLY A 318 -7.65 35.36 8.59
CA GLY A 318 -7.28 33.99 8.99
C GLY A 318 -6.50 33.25 7.89
N LEU A 319 -5.68 33.97 7.14
CA LEU A 319 -4.92 33.43 6.00
C LEU A 319 -3.43 33.34 6.31
N TYR A 320 -2.81 32.31 5.75
CA TYR A 320 -1.38 32.04 5.91
C TYR A 320 -0.81 31.85 4.51
N THR A 321 0.15 32.66 4.11
CA THR A 321 0.75 32.61 2.78
C THR A 321 2.22 32.23 2.89
N LEU A 322 2.63 31.23 2.13
CA LEU A 322 4.04 30.98 1.83
C LEU A 322 4.38 31.69 0.53
N TYR A 323 5.30 32.64 0.58
CA TYR A 323 5.76 33.34 -0.61
C TYR A 323 7.23 33.10 -0.87
N LEU A 324 7.61 33.11 -2.15
CA LEU A 324 9.01 33.09 -2.56
C LEU A 324 9.65 34.44 -2.23
N HIS A 325 10.57 34.47 -1.27
CA HIS A 325 11.29 35.66 -0.87
C HIS A 325 12.63 35.78 -1.61
N VAL A 326 12.94 36.96 -2.15
CA VAL A 326 14.22 37.23 -2.84
C VAL A 326 14.65 38.68 -2.60
N ASP A 327 15.74 38.89 -1.87
CA ASP A 327 16.32 40.21 -1.62
C ASP A 327 17.75 40.38 -2.17
N GLY A 328 18.40 39.27 -2.51
CA GLY A 328 19.80 39.24 -2.95
C GLY A 328 20.83 39.31 -1.81
N GLU A 329 20.40 39.48 -0.55
CA GLU A 329 21.22 39.63 0.65
C GLU A 329 20.64 38.79 1.80
N GLY A 330 20.89 37.48 1.76
CA GLY A 330 20.29 36.51 2.70
C GLY A 330 19.38 35.55 1.95
N PHE A 331 18.59 36.06 1.02
CA PHE A 331 17.74 35.29 0.10
C PHE A 331 18.23 35.45 -1.34
N PRO A 332 19.09 34.53 -1.83
CA PRO A 332 19.76 34.70 -3.11
C PRO A 332 18.78 34.70 -4.29
N ARG A 333 19.18 35.34 -5.39
CA ARG A 333 18.40 35.36 -6.63
C ARG A 333 18.10 33.93 -7.12
N VAL A 334 16.84 33.70 -7.50
CA VAL A 334 16.35 32.38 -7.93
C VAL A 334 16.35 32.31 -9.45
N PHE A 335 17.16 31.39 -10.00
CA PHE A 335 17.22 31.15 -11.43
C PHE A 335 16.84 29.70 -11.76
N VAL A 336 15.97 29.53 -12.76
CA VAL A 336 15.59 28.23 -13.29
C VAL A 336 16.10 28.11 -14.72
N ALA A 337 17.06 27.20 -14.93
CA ALA A 337 17.64 26.92 -16.23
C ALA A 337 16.86 25.82 -16.98
N PRO A 338 17.16 25.56 -18.26
CA PRO A 338 16.51 24.51 -19.04
C PRO A 338 16.65 23.13 -18.39
N GLY A 339 15.52 22.42 -18.23
CA GLY A 339 15.47 21.13 -17.55
C GLY A 339 15.43 21.20 -16.03
N GLN A 340 15.44 22.40 -15.45
CA GLN A 340 15.23 22.63 -14.02
C GLN A 340 13.80 23.09 -13.73
N SER A 341 13.44 23.11 -12.45
CA SER A 341 12.12 23.51 -11.97
C SER A 341 12.23 24.24 -10.63
N LEU A 342 11.30 25.16 -10.36
CA LEU A 342 11.11 25.74 -9.04
C LEU A 342 10.15 24.86 -8.24
N SER A 343 10.61 24.25 -7.15
CA SER A 343 9.74 23.42 -6.29
C SER A 343 8.94 24.27 -5.31
N ILE A 344 7.67 23.91 -5.13
CA ILE A 344 6.79 24.47 -4.09
C ILE A 344 6.96 23.60 -2.82
N PRO A 345 7.13 24.19 -1.62
CA PRO A 345 7.68 23.50 -0.45
C PRO A 345 6.61 22.76 0.37
N THR A 346 5.54 22.27 -0.23
CA THR A 346 4.33 21.80 0.48
C THR A 346 4.21 20.28 0.60
N GLY A 347 5.28 19.53 0.30
CA GLY A 347 5.25 18.06 0.26
C GLY A 347 4.43 17.46 -0.90
N TRP A 348 3.69 18.28 -1.65
CA TRP A 348 2.86 17.82 -2.78
C TRP A 348 3.66 17.41 -4.03
N ASN A 349 4.99 17.58 -4.00
CA ASN A 349 5.90 17.38 -5.14
C ASN A 349 5.47 18.18 -6.38
N LEU A 350 4.94 19.37 -6.16
CA LEU A 350 4.51 20.32 -7.19
C LEU A 350 5.67 21.27 -7.52
N SER A 351 5.85 21.57 -8.80
CA SER A 351 6.91 22.47 -9.26
C SER A 351 6.47 23.28 -10.48
N ILE A 352 7.08 24.45 -10.67
CA ILE A 352 6.90 25.29 -11.86
C ILE A 352 8.08 25.08 -12.80
N VAL A 353 7.79 24.76 -14.06
CA VAL A 353 8.77 24.44 -15.10
C VAL A 353 8.63 25.44 -16.26
N PRO A 354 9.64 26.29 -16.50
CA PRO A 354 9.66 27.15 -17.68
C PRO A 354 9.85 26.35 -18.97
N PHE A 355 9.09 26.73 -20.00
CA PHE A 355 9.23 26.20 -21.35
C PHE A 355 9.96 27.21 -22.23
N PHE A 356 11.22 26.92 -22.56
CA PHE A 356 12.10 27.85 -23.25
C PHE A 356 11.87 27.89 -24.77
N ALA A 357 11.78 29.09 -25.33
CA ALA A 357 11.76 29.32 -26.77
C ALA A 357 13.17 29.16 -27.36
N LYS A 358 13.27 28.47 -28.51
CA LYS A 358 14.54 28.26 -29.22
C LYS A 358 14.51 28.87 -30.62
N ASN A 359 15.63 29.44 -31.06
CA ASN A 359 15.81 29.87 -32.45
C ASN A 359 16.06 28.67 -33.38
N ALA A 360 16.24 28.94 -34.67
CA ALA A 360 16.51 27.91 -35.69
C ALA A 360 17.84 27.16 -35.48
N GLN A 361 18.76 27.73 -34.71
CA GLN A 361 20.06 27.16 -34.35
C GLN A 361 20.00 26.34 -33.05
N GLY A 362 18.86 26.35 -32.34
CA GLY A 362 18.65 25.66 -31.08
C GLY A 362 19.02 26.46 -29.84
N ASP A 363 19.47 27.71 -29.99
CA ASP A 363 19.80 28.60 -28.87
C ASP A 363 18.53 29.11 -28.20
N ILE A 364 18.61 29.30 -26.89
CA ILE A 364 17.50 29.78 -26.09
C ILE A 364 17.41 31.29 -26.21
N VAL A 365 16.25 31.76 -26.67
CA VAL A 365 16.00 33.17 -26.98
C VAL A 365 14.93 33.80 -26.11
N GLY A 366 14.23 32.99 -25.30
CA GLY A 366 13.15 33.47 -24.44
C GLY A 366 12.41 32.35 -23.74
N VAL A 367 11.24 32.69 -23.22
CA VAL A 367 10.30 31.76 -22.58
C VAL A 367 9.01 31.80 -23.39
N SER A 368 8.47 30.62 -23.70
CA SER A 368 7.18 30.48 -24.37
C SER A 368 6.02 30.37 -23.38
N GLY A 369 6.31 29.99 -22.14
CA GLY A 369 5.35 29.84 -21.07
C GLY A 369 5.88 28.96 -19.94
N TYR A 370 4.98 28.55 -19.05
CA TYR A 370 5.29 27.76 -17.86
C TYR A 370 4.31 26.60 -17.71
N ARG A 371 4.73 25.56 -17.01
CA ARG A 371 3.87 24.44 -16.61
C ARG A 371 4.03 24.14 -15.14
N PHE A 372 2.93 23.77 -14.50
CA PHE A 372 2.98 23.05 -13.26
C PHE A 372 3.23 21.58 -13.55
N VAL A 373 4.16 20.99 -12.80
CA VAL A 373 4.51 19.57 -12.89
C VAL A 373 4.45 18.98 -11.50
N ARG A 374 3.67 17.90 -11.36
CA ARG A 374 3.59 17.12 -10.13
C ARG A 374 4.18 15.74 -10.36
N ARG A 375 5.08 15.31 -9.47
CA ARG A 375 5.74 14.00 -9.54
C ARG A 375 5.29 13.11 -8.39
N VAL A 376 4.69 11.97 -8.70
CA VAL A 376 4.24 11.00 -7.69
C VAL A 376 4.54 9.57 -8.10
N SER A 377 4.61 8.67 -7.13
CA SER A 377 4.76 7.25 -7.38
C SER A 377 3.40 6.56 -7.29
N VAL A 378 3.02 5.83 -8.34
CA VAL A 378 1.76 5.07 -8.37
C VAL A 378 2.03 3.57 -8.40
N ALA A 379 1.20 2.82 -7.68
CA ALA A 379 1.24 1.36 -7.68
C ALA A 379 0.67 0.84 -9.02
N LYS A 380 1.49 0.16 -9.81
CA LYS A 380 1.10 -0.43 -11.10
C LYS A 380 1.36 -1.92 -11.12
N GLN A 381 0.38 -2.69 -11.61
CA GLN A 381 0.56 -4.11 -11.80
C GLN A 381 1.50 -4.36 -12.99
N VAL A 382 2.60 -5.06 -12.75
CA VAL A 382 3.56 -5.49 -13.75
C VAL A 382 3.46 -7.00 -13.90
N SER A 383 3.51 -7.48 -15.14
CA SER A 383 3.49 -8.91 -15.44
C SER A 383 4.73 -9.29 -16.23
N ILE A 384 5.40 -10.34 -15.80
CA ILE A 384 6.49 -10.97 -16.56
C ILE A 384 6.09 -12.38 -16.95
N THR A 385 6.51 -12.79 -18.14
CA THR A 385 6.34 -14.15 -18.63
C THR A 385 7.68 -14.88 -18.45
N ALA A 386 7.69 -15.95 -17.67
CA ALA A 386 8.91 -16.71 -17.35
C ALA A 386 8.62 -18.22 -17.23
N PRO A 387 9.64 -19.09 -17.35
CA PRO A 387 9.46 -20.52 -17.13
C PRO A 387 8.93 -20.82 -15.73
N LYS A 388 7.87 -21.62 -15.66
CA LYS A 388 7.30 -22.21 -14.46
C LYS A 388 7.64 -23.70 -14.45
N VAL A 389 8.36 -24.13 -13.43
CA VAL A 389 8.81 -25.52 -13.27
C VAL A 389 7.86 -26.25 -12.31
N GLN A 390 7.24 -27.33 -12.80
CA GLN A 390 6.45 -28.30 -12.06
C GLN A 390 7.04 -29.70 -12.31
N ALA A 391 8.29 -29.87 -11.86
CA ALA A 391 9.05 -31.10 -11.96
C ALA A 391 9.67 -31.44 -10.60
N THR A 392 9.94 -32.72 -10.35
CA THR A 392 10.75 -33.12 -9.20
C THR A 392 12.19 -32.63 -9.34
N GLU A 393 12.83 -32.26 -8.22
CA GLU A 393 14.25 -31.89 -8.16
C GLU A 393 15.17 -33.13 -8.17
N ASP A 394 14.63 -34.31 -7.85
CA ASP A 394 15.37 -35.57 -7.80
C ASP A 394 14.74 -36.62 -8.72
N VAL A 395 15.42 -36.91 -9.84
CA VAL A 395 14.98 -37.93 -10.81
C VAL A 395 15.03 -39.34 -10.21
N TYR A 396 15.87 -39.60 -9.20
CA TYR A 396 15.87 -40.90 -8.52
C TYR A 396 14.61 -41.12 -7.69
N SER A 397 14.02 -40.06 -7.14
CA SER A 397 12.73 -40.12 -6.43
C SER A 397 11.54 -40.50 -7.34
N LEU A 398 11.70 -40.38 -8.66
CA LEU A 398 10.70 -40.75 -9.66
C LEU A 398 10.66 -42.27 -9.88
N ILE A 399 11.75 -42.97 -9.63
CA ILE A 399 11.91 -44.39 -9.99
C ILE A 399 11.86 -45.24 -8.73
N ILE A 400 10.91 -46.17 -8.68
CA ILE A 400 10.81 -47.19 -7.63
C ILE A 400 10.92 -48.59 -8.22
N ASN A 401 11.31 -49.54 -7.39
CA ASN A 401 11.26 -50.95 -7.70
C ASN A 401 9.82 -51.47 -7.56
N ASP A 402 9.46 -52.47 -8.37
CA ASP A 402 8.19 -53.19 -8.32
C ASP A 402 7.82 -53.72 -6.93
N THR A 403 8.79 -54.14 -6.13
CA THR A 403 8.58 -54.60 -4.74
C THR A 403 8.18 -53.48 -3.78
N GLN A 404 8.47 -52.21 -4.14
CA GLN A 404 8.08 -51.03 -3.36
C GLN A 404 6.66 -50.56 -3.70
N LEU A 405 6.12 -50.97 -4.86
CA LEU A 405 4.73 -50.70 -5.26
C LEU A 405 3.77 -51.71 -4.62
N THR A 406 3.48 -51.54 -3.33
CA THR A 406 2.58 -52.45 -2.58
C THR A 406 1.09 -52.16 -2.82
N ALA A 407 0.77 -50.94 -3.24
CA ALA A 407 -0.56 -50.47 -3.66
C ALA A 407 -0.42 -49.33 -4.68
N LEU A 408 -1.49 -49.03 -5.43
CA LEU A 408 -1.52 -47.89 -6.35
C LEU A 408 -1.74 -46.57 -5.58
N PRO A 409 -0.84 -45.57 -5.65
CA PRO A 409 -1.03 -44.27 -5.04
C PRO A 409 -2.27 -43.56 -5.60
N SER A 410 -2.98 -42.78 -4.79
CA SER A 410 -4.17 -42.02 -5.22
C SER A 410 -3.84 -40.59 -5.71
N ASP A 411 -2.58 -40.19 -5.63
CA ASP A 411 -2.06 -38.84 -5.88
C ASP A 411 -0.99 -38.80 -6.99
N LYS A 412 -0.73 -39.93 -7.65
CA LYS A 412 0.27 -40.05 -8.73
C LYS A 412 -0.18 -40.94 -9.88
N ASN A 413 0.31 -40.63 -11.07
CA ASN A 413 0.36 -41.55 -12.20
C ASN A 413 1.39 -42.64 -11.92
N VAL A 414 1.09 -43.89 -12.30
CA VAL A 414 2.00 -45.02 -12.14
C VAL A 414 2.38 -45.53 -13.52
N ILE A 415 3.65 -45.52 -13.89
CA ILE A 415 4.14 -46.07 -15.16
C ILE A 415 5.00 -47.29 -14.89
N ILE A 416 4.53 -48.47 -15.28
CA ILE A 416 5.25 -49.74 -15.14
C ILE A 416 6.01 -50.01 -16.43
N VAL A 417 7.34 -50.14 -16.35
CA VAL A 417 8.21 -50.34 -17.51
C VAL A 417 8.81 -51.74 -17.48
N GLY A 418 8.50 -52.59 -18.47
CA GLY A 418 9.07 -53.93 -18.64
C GLY A 418 8.47 -55.04 -17.75
N GLY A 419 9.19 -56.17 -17.66
CA GLY A 419 8.90 -57.24 -16.69
C GLY A 419 7.62 -58.07 -16.89
N TRP A 420 7.12 -58.21 -18.12
CA TRP A 420 5.80 -58.80 -18.43
C TRP A 420 5.58 -60.27 -17.98
N VAL A 421 6.65 -61.04 -17.75
CA VAL A 421 6.57 -62.50 -17.50
C VAL A 421 6.22 -62.85 -16.05
N SER A 422 6.40 -61.93 -15.10
CA SER A 422 5.78 -61.88 -13.75
C SER A 422 6.67 -61.04 -12.83
N ASN A 423 6.08 -60.05 -12.19
CA ASN A 423 6.75 -59.23 -11.18
C ASN A 423 5.72 -58.75 -10.14
N SER A 424 6.18 -58.17 -9.01
CA SER A 424 5.28 -57.72 -7.94
C SER A 424 4.27 -56.65 -8.42
N ALA A 425 4.63 -55.85 -9.41
CA ALA A 425 3.73 -54.88 -10.05
C ALA A 425 2.62 -55.57 -10.86
N TRP A 426 2.91 -56.63 -11.62
CA TRP A 426 1.90 -57.39 -12.37
C TRP A 426 0.94 -58.15 -11.45
N ALA A 427 1.44 -58.72 -10.35
CA ALA A 427 0.58 -59.32 -9.31
C ALA A 427 -0.34 -58.27 -8.66
N LEU A 428 0.16 -57.04 -8.46
CA LEU A 428 -0.68 -55.93 -8.02
C LEU A 428 -1.75 -55.58 -9.07
N LEU A 429 -1.39 -55.53 -10.36
CA LEU A 429 -2.33 -55.27 -11.45
C LEU A 429 -3.43 -56.34 -11.51
N GLU A 430 -3.09 -57.62 -11.33
CA GLU A 430 -4.06 -58.73 -11.32
C GLU A 430 -5.03 -58.59 -10.14
N ARG A 431 -4.53 -58.24 -8.96
CA ARG A 431 -5.36 -57.99 -7.78
C ARG A 431 -6.31 -56.80 -7.96
N VAL A 432 -5.87 -55.78 -8.68
CA VAL A 432 -6.59 -54.51 -8.82
C VAL A 432 -7.57 -54.50 -9.99
N TYR A 433 -7.16 -55.00 -11.15
CA TYR A 433 -7.93 -54.96 -12.40
C TYR A 433 -8.51 -56.33 -12.80
N GLY A 434 -8.12 -57.41 -12.11
CA GLY A 434 -8.54 -58.77 -12.42
C GLY A 434 -7.59 -59.50 -13.37
N GLU A 435 -7.51 -60.82 -13.20
CA GLU A 435 -6.65 -61.73 -13.97
C GLU A 435 -6.95 -61.67 -15.47
N ASP A 436 -8.24 -61.66 -15.86
CA ASP A 436 -8.66 -61.61 -17.26
C ASP A 436 -8.13 -60.38 -18.02
N VAL A 437 -8.12 -59.21 -17.36
CA VAL A 437 -7.64 -57.96 -17.95
C VAL A 437 -6.13 -58.01 -18.14
N VAL A 438 -5.41 -58.48 -17.14
CA VAL A 438 -3.95 -58.61 -17.20
C VAL A 438 -3.52 -59.66 -18.22
N ASP A 439 -4.19 -60.80 -18.29
CA ASP A 439 -3.90 -61.84 -19.27
C ASP A 439 -4.18 -61.39 -20.70
N SER A 440 -5.20 -60.54 -20.88
CA SER A 440 -5.45 -59.89 -22.17
C SER A 440 -4.27 -59.01 -22.61
N ILE A 441 -3.70 -58.24 -21.68
CA ILE A 441 -2.52 -57.40 -21.92
C ILE A 441 -1.29 -58.27 -22.21
N LYS A 442 -1.06 -59.35 -21.46
CA LYS A 442 0.04 -60.29 -21.71
C LYS A 442 -0.08 -60.96 -23.09
N ARG A 443 -1.29 -61.34 -23.51
CA ARG A 443 -1.55 -61.86 -24.86
C ARG A 443 -1.27 -60.83 -25.94
N GLU A 444 -1.55 -59.56 -25.69
CA GLU A 444 -1.22 -58.45 -26.59
C GLU A 444 0.29 -58.33 -26.79
N ILE A 445 1.08 -58.41 -25.71
CA ILE A 445 2.55 -58.42 -25.77
C ILE A 445 3.06 -59.63 -26.58
N LEU A 446 2.50 -60.82 -26.34
CA LEU A 446 2.88 -62.03 -27.08
C LEU A 446 2.61 -61.91 -28.59
N ARG A 447 1.48 -61.32 -28.96
CA ARG A 447 1.03 -61.15 -30.34
C ARG A 447 1.76 -60.03 -31.08
N ASN A 448 1.88 -58.85 -30.45
CA ASN A 448 2.35 -57.61 -31.07
C ASN A 448 3.83 -57.31 -30.78
N GLY A 449 4.43 -58.01 -29.82
CA GLY A 449 5.80 -57.81 -29.37
C GLY A 449 5.95 -56.84 -28.20
N TYR A 450 5.04 -55.88 -28.04
CA TYR A 450 4.95 -54.96 -26.91
C TYR A 450 3.53 -54.41 -26.73
N VAL A 451 3.34 -53.65 -25.66
CA VAL A 451 2.10 -52.91 -25.37
C VAL A 451 2.41 -51.54 -24.79
N VAL A 452 1.58 -50.56 -25.17
CA VAL A 452 1.39 -49.28 -24.46
C VAL A 452 -0.04 -49.30 -23.96
N LYS A 453 -0.23 -49.58 -22.66
CA LYS A 453 -1.58 -49.64 -22.07
C LYS A 453 -1.78 -48.50 -21.11
N ASP A 454 -2.90 -47.80 -21.25
CA ASP A 454 -3.31 -46.75 -20.33
C ASP A 454 -4.63 -47.13 -19.65
N LEU A 455 -4.61 -47.24 -18.32
CA LEU A 455 -5.72 -47.68 -17.48
C LEU A 455 -6.07 -46.58 -16.45
N PRO A 456 -7.36 -46.39 -16.12
CA PRO A 456 -7.75 -45.46 -15.06
C PRO A 456 -7.31 -45.98 -13.70
N ASN A 457 -6.70 -45.14 -12.87
CA ASN A 457 -6.36 -45.54 -11.50
C ASN A 457 -7.66 -45.69 -10.66
N PRO A 458 -7.95 -46.87 -10.10
CA PRO A 458 -9.19 -47.13 -9.40
C PRO A 458 -9.30 -46.40 -8.06
N ASN A 459 -8.18 -45.96 -7.49
CA ASN A 459 -8.16 -45.18 -6.25
C ASN A 459 -8.42 -43.69 -6.51
N ASN A 460 -8.14 -43.19 -7.72
CA ASN A 460 -8.45 -41.83 -8.16
C ASN A 460 -8.36 -41.71 -9.70
N SER A 461 -9.51 -41.53 -10.36
CA SER A 461 -9.60 -41.50 -11.82
C SER A 461 -8.90 -40.32 -12.49
N ARG A 462 -8.46 -39.29 -11.73
CA ARG A 462 -7.62 -38.20 -12.24
C ARG A 462 -6.20 -38.65 -12.61
N TYR A 463 -5.74 -39.77 -12.05
CA TYR A 463 -4.43 -40.35 -12.33
C TYR A 463 -4.57 -41.65 -13.12
N ARG A 464 -3.48 -42.04 -13.79
CA ARG A 464 -3.43 -43.17 -14.73
C ARG A 464 -2.45 -44.23 -14.27
N VAL A 465 -2.71 -45.47 -14.65
CA VAL A 465 -1.75 -46.59 -14.58
C VAL A 465 -1.39 -46.98 -16.00
N ILE A 466 -0.13 -46.72 -16.36
CA ILE A 466 0.39 -46.91 -17.70
C ILE A 466 1.36 -48.09 -17.69
N ILE A 467 1.22 -49.01 -18.65
CA ILE A 467 2.04 -50.20 -18.77
C ILE A 467 2.78 -50.12 -20.09
N LEU A 468 4.11 -50.07 -20.02
CA LEU A 468 5.03 -49.98 -21.14
C LEU A 468 5.92 -51.23 -21.12
N ALA A 469 5.51 -52.30 -21.81
CA ALA A 469 6.19 -53.59 -21.68
C ALA A 469 6.33 -54.31 -23.03
N GLY A 470 7.51 -54.88 -23.28
CA GLY A 470 7.82 -55.67 -24.45
C GLY A 470 8.29 -57.08 -24.13
N ARG A 471 8.31 -57.97 -25.15
CA ARG A 471 8.85 -59.33 -25.03
C ARG A 471 10.33 -59.33 -24.70
N THR A 472 11.09 -58.39 -25.27
CA THR A 472 12.49 -58.10 -25.00
C THR A 472 12.68 -56.61 -24.68
N HIS A 473 13.87 -56.24 -24.20
CA HIS A 473 14.21 -54.84 -23.91
C HIS A 473 14.10 -53.91 -25.14
N VAL A 474 14.32 -54.43 -26.36
CA VAL A 474 14.16 -53.65 -27.60
C VAL A 474 12.71 -53.26 -27.80
N GLU A 475 11.78 -54.17 -27.51
CA GLU A 475 10.35 -53.92 -27.66
C GLU A 475 9.80 -53.11 -26.48
N THR A 476 10.34 -53.24 -25.27
CA THR A 476 10.06 -52.32 -24.15
C THR A 476 10.50 -50.90 -24.47
N GLY A 477 11.69 -50.73 -25.06
CA GLY A 477 12.18 -49.43 -25.51
C GLY A 477 11.24 -48.77 -26.53
N LYS A 478 10.71 -49.54 -27.49
CA LYS A 478 9.70 -49.06 -28.46
C LYS A 478 8.42 -48.59 -27.77
N ALA A 479 7.92 -49.34 -26.78
CA ALA A 479 6.74 -48.93 -26.02
C ALA A 479 6.95 -47.59 -25.30
N VAL A 480 8.14 -47.39 -24.73
CA VAL A 480 8.52 -46.13 -24.07
C VAL A 480 8.61 -44.98 -25.07
N GLU A 481 9.24 -45.20 -26.23
CA GLU A 481 9.34 -44.19 -27.30
C GLU A 481 7.97 -43.81 -27.87
N GLU A 482 7.10 -44.78 -28.12
CA GLU A 482 5.73 -44.54 -28.59
C GLU A 482 4.92 -43.74 -27.56
N PHE A 483 5.04 -44.09 -26.28
CA PHE A 483 4.41 -43.31 -25.22
C PHE A 483 4.89 -41.86 -25.22
N MET A 484 6.21 -41.62 -25.22
CA MET A 484 6.76 -40.25 -25.22
C MET A 484 6.36 -39.45 -26.45
N ALA A 485 6.21 -40.09 -27.62
CA ALA A 485 5.76 -39.42 -28.85
C ALA A 485 4.26 -39.08 -28.84
N SER A 486 3.47 -39.72 -27.98
CA SER A 486 2.03 -39.50 -27.84
C SER A 486 1.65 -38.43 -26.79
N GLN A 487 2.63 -37.96 -26.00
CA GLN A 487 2.49 -36.88 -25.02
C GLN A 487 2.85 -35.54 -25.66
#